data_AF-A0A0A2HY87-F1
#
_entry.id   AF-A0A0A2HY87-F1
#
_cell.length_a   1.000
_cell.length_b   1.000
_cell.length_c   1.000
_cell.angle_alpha   90.00
_cell.angle_beta   90.00
_cell.angle_gamma   90.00
#
_symmetry.space_group_name_H-M   'P 1'
#
loop_
_entity.id
_entity.type
_entity.pdbx_description
1 polymer ?
#
loop_
_entity_poly.entity_id
_entity_poly.type
_entity_poly.pdbx_seq_one_letter_code
_entity_poly.pdbx_strand_id
1 'polypeptide(L)'
;MKHRFEQLALLAEPIVVRPTRRMTQGELESYLDKAADILRGNADHSEFRGYVFALLFYKRINDCYGEEVRTQADTLIKAGLPQEQALQLARDPQNHHFIVPEAADWNTVARTAKGQLGQALNDAMLAIERTNAHRQNNFDGILTGKIDFNKQDELPRDKLVNLINHFGSQTFDRAHVSDDLFGNAYEYLIRNFASKAGKSSGEFYTPAEVGFLMSEMLEPKAGMSICDWASGSGGLLLQCIRYVKKHGGDVRQLFLHWQESNVATYNISRINMILHGIPVWEHKQGDTYTSDTA
;
A
#
# COMPACT_ATOMS: atom_id res chain seq x y z
N MET A 1 1.46 6.35 34.77
CA MET A 1 1.17 5.28 33.79
C MET A 1 -0.28 4.81 33.81
N LYS A 2 -0.87 4.44 34.97
CA LYS A 2 -2.28 3.97 35.04
C LYS A 2 -3.32 4.97 34.50
N HIS A 3 -3.17 6.27 34.77
CA HIS A 3 -4.09 7.30 34.27
C HIS A 3 -4.04 7.54 32.75
N ARG A 4 -2.96 7.15 32.06
CA ARG A 4 -2.82 7.29 30.59
C ARG A 4 -3.58 6.20 29.84
N PHE A 5 -3.80 5.04 30.47
CA PHE A 5 -4.53 3.91 29.90
C PHE A 5 -6.06 4.06 30.03
N GLU A 6 -6.54 4.69 31.11
CA GLU A 6 -7.99 4.90 31.31
C GLU A 6 -8.59 5.91 30.32
N GLN A 7 -7.81 6.91 29.86
CA GLN A 7 -8.28 7.90 28.88
C GLN A 7 -8.33 7.35 27.45
N LEU A 8 -7.56 6.30 27.13
CA LEU A 8 -7.59 5.62 25.82
C LEU A 8 -8.74 4.61 25.71
N ALA A 9 -9.35 4.19 26.82
CA ALA A 9 -10.43 3.21 26.84
C ALA A 9 -11.81 3.79 26.44
N LEU A 10 -11.94 5.11 26.25
CA LEU A 10 -13.17 5.80 25.84
C LEU A 10 -13.31 5.98 24.31
N LEU A 11 -12.42 5.38 23.51
CA LEU A 11 -12.37 5.50 22.05
C LEU A 11 -13.42 4.64 21.33
N ALA A 12 -14.68 4.68 21.76
CA ALA A 12 -15.71 3.77 21.22
C ALA A 12 -16.02 4.04 19.75
N GLU A 13 -15.96 5.28 19.25
CA GLU A 13 -16.08 5.54 17.81
C GLU A 13 -15.27 6.77 17.36
N PRO A 14 -14.31 6.63 16.42
CA PRO A 14 -13.64 7.77 15.82
C PRO A 14 -14.63 8.67 15.05
N ILE A 15 -14.57 9.99 15.28
CA ILE A 15 -15.25 10.94 14.39
C ILE A 15 -14.51 10.97 13.06
N VAL A 16 -15.02 10.21 12.09
CA VAL A 16 -14.61 10.28 10.71
C VAL A 16 -15.27 11.49 10.07
N VAL A 17 -14.51 12.47 9.56
CA VAL A 17 -15.04 13.46 8.62
C VAL A 17 -15.36 12.70 7.33
N ARG A 18 -16.56 12.11 7.27
CA ARG A 18 -16.96 11.27 6.14
C ARG A 18 -17.26 12.17 4.94
N PRO A 19 -16.66 11.91 3.77
CA PRO A 19 -17.08 12.59 2.55
C PRO A 19 -18.56 12.32 2.30
N THR A 20 -19.22 13.26 1.62
CA THR A 20 -20.63 13.14 1.22
C THR A 20 -20.88 11.91 0.34
N ARG A 21 -19.83 11.39 -0.31
CA ARG A 21 -19.88 10.18 -1.13
C ARG A 21 -18.50 9.51 -1.20
N ARG A 22 -18.47 8.17 -1.15
CA ARG A 22 -17.27 7.38 -1.46
C ARG A 22 -17.09 7.21 -2.97
N MET A 23 -15.83 7.05 -3.39
CA MET A 23 -15.55 6.63 -4.77
C MET A 23 -16.11 5.23 -5.01
N THR A 24 -16.55 4.97 -6.24
CA THR A 24 -16.90 3.62 -6.69
C THR A 24 -15.69 2.91 -7.29
N GLN A 25 -15.76 1.58 -7.43
CA GLN A 25 -14.68 0.78 -8.02
C GLN A 25 -14.35 1.27 -9.44
N GLY A 26 -15.36 1.42 -10.30
CA GLY A 26 -15.15 1.87 -11.68
C GLY A 26 -14.60 3.29 -11.79
N GLU A 27 -14.94 4.19 -10.86
CA GLU A 27 -14.34 5.53 -10.84
C GLU A 27 -12.87 5.50 -10.46
N LEU A 28 -12.50 4.69 -9.47
CA LEU A 28 -11.11 4.53 -9.07
C LEU A 28 -10.29 3.85 -10.17
N GLU A 29 -10.82 2.80 -10.80
CA GLU A 29 -10.19 2.13 -11.94
C GLU A 29 -9.97 3.10 -13.12
N SER A 30 -11.01 3.86 -13.50
CA SER A 30 -10.91 4.88 -14.56
C SER A 30 -9.90 5.97 -14.21
N TYR A 31 -9.82 6.34 -12.94
CA TYR A 31 -8.83 7.30 -12.47
C TYR A 31 -7.40 6.74 -12.55
N LEU A 32 -7.19 5.46 -12.22
CA LEU A 32 -5.89 4.80 -12.33
C LEU A 32 -5.48 4.60 -13.80
N ASP A 33 -6.43 4.33 -14.70
CA ASP A 33 -6.16 4.26 -16.13
C ASP A 33 -5.64 5.60 -16.68
N LYS A 34 -6.18 6.73 -16.21
CA LYS A 34 -5.64 8.06 -16.56
C LYS A 34 -4.19 8.25 -16.11
N ALA A 35 -3.79 7.69 -14.96
CA ALA A 35 -2.40 7.72 -14.52
C ALA A 35 -1.50 6.93 -15.48
N ALA A 36 -1.95 5.77 -15.97
CA ALA A 36 -1.23 5.01 -16.98
C ALA A 36 -1.15 5.76 -18.33
N ASP A 37 -2.18 6.53 -18.68
CA ASP A 37 -2.24 7.33 -19.90
C ASP A 37 -1.22 8.47 -19.91
N ILE A 38 -1.00 9.13 -18.76
CA ILE A 38 0.06 10.15 -18.59
C ILE A 38 1.43 9.61 -19.00
N LEU A 39 1.65 8.30 -18.84
CA LEU A 39 2.93 7.66 -19.12
C LEU A 39 3.07 7.14 -20.55
N ARG A 40 2.00 7.14 -21.36
CA ARG A 40 2.06 6.65 -22.75
C ARG A 40 3.03 7.48 -23.62
N GLY A 41 3.64 6.82 -24.60
CA GLY A 41 4.23 7.49 -25.76
C GLY A 41 5.70 7.90 -25.71
N ASN A 42 6.60 7.30 -24.91
CA ASN A 42 8.05 7.48 -25.14
C ASN A 42 9.02 6.48 -24.49
N ALA A 43 8.57 5.49 -23.72
CA ALA A 43 9.48 4.52 -23.14
C ALA A 43 8.79 3.18 -22.86
N ASP A 44 9.61 2.15 -22.67
CA ASP A 44 9.16 0.77 -22.56
C ASP A 44 8.18 0.62 -21.39
N HIS A 45 7.02 0.02 -21.64
CA HIS A 45 5.88 -0.03 -20.72
C HIS A 45 6.18 -0.79 -19.42
N SER A 46 7.32 -1.47 -19.33
CA SER A 46 7.75 -2.29 -18.20
C SER A 46 8.25 -1.45 -17.02
N GLU A 47 9.11 -0.46 -17.25
CA GLU A 47 9.81 0.28 -16.18
C GLU A 47 8.91 1.30 -15.46
N PHE A 48 7.96 1.92 -16.18
CA PHE A 48 7.01 2.87 -15.61
C PHE A 48 6.09 2.34 -14.52
N ARG A 49 5.83 1.03 -14.52
CA ARG A 49 4.87 0.40 -13.61
C ARG A 49 5.30 0.58 -12.17
N GLY A 50 6.59 0.39 -11.90
CA GLY A 50 7.17 0.58 -10.58
C GLY A 50 6.87 1.97 -10.03
N TYR A 51 7.09 3.00 -10.85
CA TYR A 51 6.83 4.40 -10.48
C TYR A 51 5.36 4.65 -10.14
N VAL A 52 4.41 4.14 -10.94
CA VAL A 52 2.97 4.28 -10.67
C VAL A 52 2.61 3.60 -9.35
N PHE A 53 3.05 2.36 -9.14
CA PHE A 53 2.75 1.60 -7.93
C PHE A 53 3.34 2.27 -6.68
N ALA A 54 4.59 2.74 -6.75
CA ALA A 54 5.25 3.41 -5.63
C ALA A 54 4.58 4.73 -5.29
N LEU A 55 4.24 5.57 -6.28
CA LEU A 55 3.55 6.84 -6.03
C LEU A 55 2.14 6.64 -5.50
N LEU A 56 1.39 5.67 -6.04
CA LEU A 56 0.05 5.33 -5.57
C LEU A 56 0.08 4.83 -4.12
N PHE A 57 1.03 3.96 -3.78
CA PHE A 57 1.23 3.48 -2.42
C PHE A 57 1.66 4.59 -1.47
N TYR A 58 2.64 5.41 -1.88
CA TYR A 58 3.10 6.58 -1.12
C TYR A 58 1.96 7.55 -0.81
N LYS A 59 1.11 7.85 -1.79
CA LYS A 59 -0.08 8.69 -1.61
C LYS A 59 -1.07 8.07 -0.62
N ARG A 60 -1.40 6.78 -0.77
CA ARG A 60 -2.34 6.06 0.10
C ARG A 60 -1.89 6.04 1.55
N ILE A 61 -0.62 5.75 1.81
CA ILE A 61 -0.06 5.76 3.17
C ILE A 61 -0.15 7.16 3.77
N ASN A 62 0.21 8.20 3.01
CA ASN A 62 0.10 9.58 3.47
C ASN A 62 -1.32 9.94 3.88
N ASP A 63 -2.30 9.62 3.03
CA ASP A 63 -3.71 9.97 3.29
C ASP A 63 -4.29 9.19 4.46
N CYS A 64 -4.04 7.87 4.54
CA CYS A 64 -4.48 7.04 5.66
C CYS A 64 -3.84 7.45 6.98
N TYR A 65 -2.52 7.69 7.01
CA TYR A 65 -1.84 8.15 8.23
C TYR A 65 -2.35 9.52 8.65
N GLY A 66 -2.51 10.44 7.69
CA GLY A 66 -3.08 11.76 7.95
C GLY A 66 -4.50 11.69 8.52
N GLU A 67 -5.35 10.80 7.99
CA GLU A 67 -6.69 10.55 8.54
C GLU A 67 -6.65 10.01 9.96
N GLU A 68 -5.82 8.99 10.24
CA GLU A 68 -5.68 8.40 11.57
C GLU A 68 -5.25 9.45 12.60
N VAL A 69 -4.20 10.23 12.29
CA VAL A 69 -3.69 11.30 13.16
C VAL A 69 -4.75 12.38 13.40
N ARG A 70 -5.43 12.85 12.34
CA ARG A 70 -6.49 13.89 12.48
C ARG A 70 -7.63 13.38 13.36
N THR A 71 -8.11 12.18 13.09
CA THR A 71 -9.22 11.56 13.82
C THR A 71 -8.89 11.37 15.30
N GLN A 72 -7.68 10.91 15.60
CA GLN A 72 -7.23 10.74 16.98
C GLN A 72 -7.03 12.09 17.68
N ALA A 73 -6.44 13.08 17.00
CA ALA A 73 -6.28 14.43 17.54
C ALA A 73 -7.64 15.07 17.86
N ASP A 74 -8.60 15.00 16.94
CA ASP A 74 -9.96 15.54 17.14
C ASP A 74 -10.65 14.89 18.34
N THR A 75 -10.45 13.59 18.54
CA THR A 75 -11.00 12.86 19.69
C THR A 75 -10.39 13.33 21.01
N LEU A 76 -9.07 13.52 21.05
CA LEU A 76 -8.36 14.04 22.22
C LEU A 76 -8.73 15.50 22.53
N ILE A 77 -8.91 16.33 21.50
CA ILE A 77 -9.38 17.72 21.65
C ILE A 77 -10.79 17.75 22.24
N LYS A 78 -11.69 16.89 21.77
CA LYS A 78 -13.05 16.75 22.33
C LYS A 78 -13.04 16.24 23.77
N ALA A 79 -12.02 15.47 24.16
CA ALA A 79 -11.80 15.05 25.55
C ALA A 79 -11.18 16.16 26.43
N GLY A 80 -10.92 17.36 25.88
CA GLY A 80 -10.46 18.54 26.61
C GLY A 80 -8.96 18.79 26.58
N LEU A 81 -8.19 18.07 25.75
CA LEU A 81 -6.75 18.33 25.61
C LEU A 81 -6.50 19.56 24.72
N PRO A 82 -5.46 20.36 25.02
CA PRO A 82 -4.98 21.40 24.11
C PRO A 82 -4.56 20.81 22.76
N GLN A 83 -4.78 21.56 21.68
CA GLN A 83 -4.54 21.11 20.30
C GLN A 83 -3.11 20.58 20.07
N GLU A 84 -2.09 21.28 20.56
CA GLU A 84 -0.69 20.83 20.38
C GLU A 84 -0.43 19.49 21.08
N GLN A 85 -0.92 19.35 22.31
CA GLN A 85 -0.77 18.11 23.08
C GLN A 85 -1.54 16.96 22.45
N ALA A 86 -2.75 17.23 21.94
CA ALA A 86 -3.54 16.25 21.22
C ALA A 86 -2.83 15.77 19.94
N LEU A 87 -2.26 16.68 19.15
CA LEU A 87 -1.49 16.33 17.94
C LEU A 87 -0.24 15.51 18.26
N GLN A 88 0.47 15.85 19.34
CA GLN A 88 1.65 15.09 19.77
C GLN A 88 1.29 13.65 20.15
N LEU A 89 0.22 13.47 20.93
CA LEU A 89 -0.26 12.15 21.34
C LEU A 89 -0.88 11.36 20.18
N ALA A 90 -1.56 12.04 19.26
CA ALA A 90 -2.15 11.45 18.07
C ALA A 90 -1.12 10.98 17.04
N ARG A 91 0.15 11.38 17.17
CA ARG A 91 1.27 10.89 16.36
C ARG A 91 2.10 9.83 17.07
N ASP A 92 1.67 9.36 18.26
CA ASP A 92 2.40 8.34 19.00
C ASP A 92 2.52 7.07 18.14
N PRO A 93 3.75 6.62 17.81
CA PRO A 93 3.94 5.52 16.87
C PRO A 93 3.25 4.21 17.26
N GLN A 94 2.93 4.01 18.55
CA GLN A 94 2.25 2.80 19.03
C GLN A 94 0.80 2.69 18.55
N ASN A 95 0.18 3.79 18.11
CA ASN A 95 -1.22 3.82 17.70
C ASN A 95 -1.42 3.55 16.20
N HIS A 96 -0.34 3.44 15.43
CA HIS A 96 -0.40 3.33 13.98
C HIS A 96 0.30 2.08 13.47
N HIS A 97 -0.20 1.53 12.38
CA HIS A 97 0.43 0.39 11.68
C HIS A 97 1.70 0.81 10.95
N PHE A 98 1.74 2.04 10.44
CA PHE A 98 2.88 2.66 9.77
C PHE A 98 2.90 4.15 10.08
N ILE A 99 4.05 4.77 9.91
CA ILE A 99 4.31 6.18 10.21
C ILE A 99 4.81 6.89 8.96
N VAL A 100 4.27 8.07 8.69
CA VAL A 100 4.83 8.99 7.69
C VAL A 100 5.55 10.11 8.43
N PRO A 101 6.89 10.22 8.31
CA PRO A 101 7.61 11.35 8.88
C PRO A 101 7.22 12.64 8.15
N GLU A 102 7.27 13.78 8.85
CA GLU A 102 6.84 15.07 8.31
C GLU A 102 7.57 15.49 7.03
N ALA A 103 8.87 15.16 6.94
CA ALA A 103 9.67 15.39 5.74
C ALA A 103 9.21 14.57 4.51
N ALA A 104 8.44 13.50 4.73
CA ALA A 104 7.85 12.66 3.68
C ALA A 104 6.34 12.93 3.50
N ASP A 105 5.80 14.00 4.06
CA ASP A 105 4.42 14.40 3.79
C ASP A 105 4.22 14.69 2.30
N TRP A 106 3.13 14.17 1.73
CA TRP A 106 2.83 14.29 0.31
C TRP A 106 2.82 15.74 -0.17
N ASN A 107 2.19 16.65 0.58
CA ASN A 107 2.07 18.05 0.16
C ASN A 107 3.41 18.78 0.25
N THR A 108 4.22 18.45 1.26
CA THR A 108 5.58 18.97 1.39
C THR A 108 6.43 18.60 0.17
N VAL A 109 6.42 17.31 -0.20
CA VAL A 109 7.21 16.81 -1.34
C VAL A 109 6.67 17.34 -2.67
N ALA A 110 5.34 17.32 -2.87
CA ALA A 110 4.69 17.77 -4.10
C ALA A 110 4.93 19.27 -4.41
N ARG A 111 5.22 20.09 -3.39
CA ARG A 111 5.54 21.53 -3.54
C ARG A 111 7.00 21.81 -3.89
N THR A 112 7.84 20.78 -3.90
CA THR A 112 9.26 20.95 -4.25
C THR A 112 9.41 21.39 -5.71
N ALA A 113 10.43 22.20 -5.99
CA ALA A 113 10.70 22.69 -7.33
C ALA A 113 10.88 21.53 -8.33
N LYS A 114 10.41 21.69 -9.57
CA LYS A 114 10.45 20.66 -10.63
C LYS A 114 11.84 20.00 -10.76
N GLY A 115 12.93 20.75 -10.66
CA GLY A 115 14.29 20.22 -10.77
C GLY A 115 14.72 19.33 -9.60
N GLN A 116 14.13 19.51 -8.42
CA GLN A 116 14.48 18.82 -7.17
C GLN A 116 13.47 17.73 -6.78
N LEU A 117 12.31 17.67 -7.45
CA LEU A 117 11.21 16.77 -7.12
C LEU A 117 11.64 15.29 -7.10
N GLY A 118 12.52 14.88 -8.01
CA GLY A 118 13.02 13.49 -8.05
C GLY A 118 13.75 13.11 -6.76
N GLN A 119 14.70 13.96 -6.35
CA GLN A 119 15.45 13.74 -5.12
C GLN A 119 14.54 13.80 -3.89
N ALA A 120 13.61 14.75 -3.84
CA ALA A 120 12.67 14.87 -2.73
C ALA A 120 11.78 13.62 -2.57
N LEU A 121 11.35 13.01 -3.69
CA LEU A 121 10.61 11.74 -3.65
C LEU A 121 11.47 10.58 -3.16
N ASN A 122 12.70 10.44 -3.68
CA ASN A 122 13.63 9.41 -3.22
C ASN A 122 13.89 9.54 -1.71
N ASP A 123 14.15 10.75 -1.22
CA ASP A 123 14.41 11.03 0.19
C ASP A 123 13.19 10.73 1.06
N ALA A 124 11.99 11.13 0.62
CA ALA A 124 10.73 10.88 1.31
C ALA A 124 10.44 9.37 1.41
N MET A 125 10.62 8.63 0.33
CA MET A 125 10.41 7.18 0.31
C MET A 125 11.41 6.48 1.24
N LEU A 126 12.69 6.83 1.17
CA LEU A 126 13.71 6.29 2.07
C LEU A 126 13.42 6.62 3.55
N ALA A 127 12.93 7.82 3.84
CA ALA A 127 12.54 8.21 5.19
C ALA A 127 11.37 7.36 5.71
N ILE A 128 10.37 7.07 4.86
CA ILE A 128 9.26 6.16 5.20
C ILE A 128 9.79 4.75 5.46
N GLU A 129 10.65 4.22 4.59
CA GLU A 129 11.20 2.87 4.78
C GLU A 129 11.95 2.74 6.11
N ARG A 130 12.87 3.67 6.38
CA ARG A 130 13.65 3.68 7.63
C ARG A 130 12.78 3.80 8.87
N THR A 131 11.77 4.68 8.84
CA THR A 131 10.86 4.87 9.98
C THR A 131 10.04 3.61 10.29
N ASN A 132 9.80 2.77 9.28
CA ASN A 132 8.95 1.58 9.39
C ASN A 132 9.72 0.25 9.29
N ALA A 133 11.05 0.26 9.26
CA ALA A 133 11.88 -0.93 9.04
C ALA A 133 11.69 -2.00 10.13
N HIS A 134 11.49 -1.59 11.39
CA HIS A 134 11.33 -2.51 12.54
C HIS A 134 9.89 -2.97 12.76
N ARG A 135 8.96 -2.56 11.90
CA ARG A 135 7.54 -2.92 12.04
C ARG A 135 7.26 -4.25 11.35
N GLN A 136 6.15 -4.89 11.73
CA GLN A 136 5.76 -6.21 11.23
C GLN A 136 5.75 -6.33 9.70
N ASN A 137 5.31 -5.28 9.00
CA ASN A 137 5.24 -5.28 7.54
C ASN A 137 6.55 -4.92 6.85
N ASN A 138 7.63 -4.68 7.61
CA ASN A 138 8.98 -4.30 7.20
C ASN A 138 9.03 -3.50 5.89
N PHE A 139 9.22 -2.19 5.95
CA PHE A 139 9.20 -1.39 4.72
C PHE A 139 10.52 -1.38 3.95
N ASP A 140 11.55 -2.07 4.44
CA ASP A 140 12.89 -2.01 3.86
C ASP A 140 12.89 -2.43 2.38
N GLY A 141 13.40 -1.54 1.53
CA GLY A 141 13.51 -1.68 0.09
C GLY A 141 12.19 -1.78 -0.71
N ILE A 142 11.02 -1.57 -0.09
CA ILE A 142 9.71 -1.66 -0.78
C ILE A 142 9.58 -0.60 -1.88
N LEU A 143 9.98 0.63 -1.58
CA LEU A 143 9.82 1.83 -2.39
C LEU A 143 11.10 2.22 -3.13
N THR A 144 12.29 1.99 -2.54
CA THR A 144 13.58 2.46 -3.07
C THR A 144 14.39 1.37 -3.80
N GLY A 145 14.02 0.09 -3.67
CA GLY A 145 14.87 -1.02 -4.13
C GLY A 145 15.11 -1.12 -5.65
N LYS A 146 14.21 -0.59 -6.47
CA LYS A 146 14.32 -0.59 -7.95
C LYS A 146 13.96 0.74 -8.61
N ILE A 147 13.50 1.72 -7.83
CA ILE A 147 12.89 2.94 -8.35
C ILE A 147 13.78 4.11 -7.97
N ASP A 148 14.16 4.90 -8.97
CA ASP A 148 14.89 6.15 -8.77
C ASP A 148 14.21 7.28 -9.55
N PHE A 149 13.61 8.24 -8.84
CA PHE A 149 12.91 9.37 -9.46
C PHE A 149 13.85 10.42 -10.09
N ASN A 150 15.17 10.24 -10.02
CA ASN A 150 16.15 11.07 -10.74
C ASN A 150 16.43 10.57 -12.15
N LYS A 151 16.10 9.31 -12.47
CA LYS A 151 16.25 8.74 -13.81
C LYS A 151 15.22 9.30 -14.78
N GLN A 152 15.58 10.38 -15.46
CA GLN A 152 14.69 11.09 -16.38
C GLN A 152 14.50 10.39 -17.72
N ASP A 153 15.41 9.47 -18.06
CA ASP A 153 15.31 8.52 -19.16
C ASP A 153 14.19 7.50 -18.89
N GLU A 154 14.09 6.99 -17.66
CA GLU A 154 12.99 6.11 -17.23
C GLU A 154 11.71 6.89 -16.99
N LEU A 155 11.75 8.04 -16.30
CA LEU A 155 10.57 8.87 -16.04
C LEU A 155 10.84 10.36 -16.29
N PRO A 156 10.47 10.88 -17.48
CA PRO A 156 10.66 12.29 -17.81
C PRO A 156 10.02 13.23 -16.79
N ARG A 157 10.70 14.35 -16.50
CA ARG A 157 10.31 15.22 -15.39
C ARG A 157 8.90 15.79 -15.51
N ASP A 158 8.46 16.13 -16.72
CA ASP A 158 7.09 16.59 -16.97
C ASP A 158 6.04 15.51 -16.68
N LYS A 159 6.33 14.25 -17.02
CA LYS A 159 5.46 13.11 -16.69
C LYS A 159 5.40 12.89 -15.17
N LEU A 160 6.53 12.99 -14.48
CA LEU A 160 6.57 12.91 -13.02
C LEU A 160 5.69 13.99 -12.36
N VAL A 161 5.84 15.24 -12.77
CA VAL A 161 5.01 16.35 -12.25
C VAL A 161 3.53 16.09 -12.54
N ASN A 162 3.19 15.64 -13.75
CA ASN A 162 1.81 15.30 -14.11
C ASN A 162 1.25 14.15 -13.24
N LEU A 163 2.05 13.13 -12.94
CA LEU A 163 1.64 12.05 -12.03
C LEU A 163 1.42 12.53 -10.60
N ILE A 164 2.31 13.38 -10.07
CA ILE A 164 2.14 13.97 -8.73
C ILE A 164 0.88 14.82 -8.69
N ASN A 165 0.65 15.66 -9.70
CA ASN A 165 -0.58 16.46 -9.77
C ASN A 165 -1.82 15.60 -9.91
N HIS A 166 -1.76 14.54 -10.73
CA HIS A 166 -2.85 13.58 -10.89
C HIS A 166 -3.16 12.95 -9.55
N PHE A 167 -2.24 12.20 -8.94
CA PHE A 167 -2.47 11.54 -7.65
C PHE A 167 -2.80 12.49 -6.50
N GLY A 168 -2.30 13.73 -6.54
CA GLY A 168 -2.64 14.78 -5.57
C GLY A 168 -4.04 15.36 -5.74
N SER A 169 -4.71 15.13 -6.87
CA SER A 169 -6.07 15.65 -7.15
C SER A 169 -7.18 14.91 -6.42
N GLN A 170 -6.88 13.75 -5.82
CA GLN A 170 -7.82 12.93 -5.07
C GLN A 170 -7.27 12.59 -3.68
N THR A 171 -8.16 12.26 -2.76
CA THR A 171 -7.84 11.77 -1.42
C THR A 171 -8.14 10.28 -1.34
N PHE A 172 -7.13 9.51 -0.95
CA PHE A 172 -7.21 8.06 -0.75
C PHE A 172 -7.05 7.71 0.72
N ASP A 173 -7.77 8.36 1.63
CA ASP A 173 -7.91 7.88 3.01
C ASP A 173 -9.02 6.81 3.10
N ARG A 174 -9.26 6.23 4.28
CA ARG A 174 -10.28 5.17 4.44
C ARG A 174 -11.71 5.72 4.41
N ALA A 175 -11.91 6.98 4.76
CA ALA A 175 -13.21 7.65 4.64
C ALA A 175 -13.68 7.74 3.19
N HIS A 176 -12.78 8.09 2.26
CA HIS A 176 -13.05 8.26 0.83
C HIS A 176 -12.97 6.95 0.05
N VAL A 177 -11.96 6.13 0.35
CA VAL A 177 -11.68 4.86 -0.34
C VAL A 177 -11.36 3.79 0.71
N SER A 178 -12.28 2.84 0.93
CA SER A 178 -12.04 1.74 1.88
C SER A 178 -10.86 0.86 1.44
N ASP A 179 -10.22 0.17 2.39
CA ASP A 179 -9.09 -0.73 2.11
C ASP A 179 -9.46 -1.79 1.06
N ASP A 180 -10.64 -2.42 1.18
CA ASP A 180 -11.13 -3.39 0.18
C ASP A 180 -11.29 -2.76 -1.23
N LEU A 181 -11.69 -1.48 -1.32
CA LEU A 181 -11.90 -0.78 -2.59
C LEU A 181 -10.55 -0.41 -3.24
N PHE A 182 -9.62 0.11 -2.43
CA PHE A 182 -8.28 0.45 -2.89
C PHE A 182 -7.50 -0.80 -3.31
N GLY A 183 -7.58 -1.87 -2.50
CA GLY A 183 -6.94 -3.16 -2.77
C GLY A 183 -7.41 -3.77 -4.10
N ASN A 184 -8.72 -3.82 -4.32
CA ASN A 184 -9.29 -4.30 -5.59
C ASN A 184 -8.82 -3.45 -6.79
N ALA A 185 -8.75 -2.12 -6.65
CA ALA A 185 -8.26 -1.24 -7.70
C ALA A 185 -6.74 -1.40 -7.95
N TYR A 186 -5.98 -1.72 -6.92
CA TYR A 186 -4.56 -2.07 -7.04
C TYR A 186 -4.37 -3.38 -7.81
N GLU A 187 -5.15 -4.43 -7.50
CA GLU A 187 -5.16 -5.68 -8.29
C GLU A 187 -5.63 -5.47 -9.74
N TYR A 188 -6.63 -4.61 -9.97
CA TYR A 188 -7.02 -4.19 -11.32
C TYR A 188 -5.82 -3.61 -12.07
N LEU A 189 -5.06 -2.72 -11.41
CA LEU A 189 -3.91 -2.07 -12.01
C LEU A 189 -2.79 -3.07 -12.34
N ILE A 190 -2.52 -4.03 -11.45
CA ILE A 190 -1.60 -5.16 -11.68
C ILE A 190 -2.04 -5.95 -12.93
N ARG A 191 -3.32 -6.34 -12.99
CA ARG A 191 -3.88 -7.09 -14.12
C ARG A 191 -3.77 -6.32 -15.44
N ASN A 192 -4.14 -5.04 -15.45
CA ASN A 192 -4.09 -4.18 -16.63
C ASN A 192 -2.65 -4.02 -17.16
N PHE A 193 -1.66 -3.93 -16.26
CA PHE A 193 -0.26 -3.90 -16.66
C PHE A 193 0.26 -5.27 -17.13
N ALA A 194 -0.19 -6.36 -16.54
CA ALA A 194 0.14 -7.72 -16.98
C ALA A 194 -0.38 -7.99 -18.40
N SER A 195 -1.64 -7.64 -18.69
CA SER A 195 -2.24 -7.84 -20.02
C SER A 195 -1.55 -7.04 -21.13
N LYS A 196 -1.01 -5.86 -20.80
CA LYS A 196 -0.29 -4.99 -21.74
C LYS A 196 1.17 -5.39 -21.96
N ALA A 197 1.72 -6.28 -21.12
CA ALA A 197 3.14 -6.66 -21.17
C ALA A 197 3.50 -7.60 -22.33
N GLY A 198 2.53 -8.17 -23.05
CA GLY A 198 2.73 -9.02 -24.23
C GLY A 198 3.44 -10.36 -23.99
N LYS A 199 4.10 -10.56 -22.83
CA LYS A 199 4.65 -11.84 -22.39
C LYS A 199 3.62 -12.55 -21.51
N SER A 200 3.27 -13.79 -21.86
CA SER A 200 2.41 -14.68 -21.08
C SER A 200 3.15 -15.15 -19.82
N SER A 201 3.46 -14.24 -18.93
CA SER A 201 4.21 -14.57 -17.74
C SER A 201 3.22 -14.90 -16.63
N GLY A 202 2.81 -16.17 -16.57
CA GLY A 202 2.04 -16.73 -15.45
C GLY A 202 2.72 -16.53 -14.08
N GLU A 203 3.97 -16.07 -14.08
CA GLU A 203 4.76 -15.62 -12.93
C GLU A 203 4.25 -14.31 -12.27
N PHE A 204 3.56 -13.42 -12.99
CA PHE A 204 3.24 -12.08 -12.43
C PHE A 204 1.83 -11.98 -11.84
N TYR A 205 0.87 -12.68 -12.44
CA TYR A 205 -0.53 -12.54 -12.09
C TYR A 205 -1.34 -13.79 -12.42
N THR A 206 -1.96 -14.35 -11.40
CA THR A 206 -2.99 -15.39 -11.53
C THR A 206 -4.35 -14.69 -11.76
N PRO A 207 -5.10 -15.04 -12.83
CA PRO A 207 -6.46 -14.56 -13.00
C PRO A 207 -7.32 -14.78 -11.76
N ALA A 208 -8.19 -13.81 -11.45
CA ALA A 208 -8.96 -13.81 -10.21
C ALA A 208 -9.90 -15.01 -10.12
N GLU A 209 -10.43 -15.45 -11.27
CA GLU A 209 -11.31 -16.59 -11.42
C GLU A 209 -10.58 -17.90 -11.06
N VAL A 210 -9.31 -18.03 -11.47
CA VAL A 210 -8.47 -19.18 -11.13
C VAL A 210 -8.13 -19.17 -9.64
N GLY A 211 -7.71 -18.02 -9.11
CA GLY A 211 -7.41 -17.89 -7.68
C GLY A 211 -8.64 -18.15 -6.79
N PHE A 212 -9.82 -17.69 -7.21
CA PHE A 212 -11.09 -17.98 -6.54
C PHE A 212 -11.41 -19.48 -6.55
N LEU A 213 -11.30 -20.13 -7.71
CA LEU A 213 -11.53 -21.58 -7.79
C LEU A 213 -10.57 -22.35 -6.87
N MET A 214 -9.28 -21.98 -6.89
CA MET A 214 -8.27 -22.61 -6.04
C MET A 214 -8.56 -22.42 -4.55
N SER A 215 -8.95 -21.22 -4.11
CA SER A 215 -9.25 -20.97 -2.70
C SER A 215 -10.51 -21.70 -2.24
N GLU A 216 -11.54 -21.79 -3.08
CA GLU A 216 -12.76 -22.54 -2.78
C GLU A 216 -12.50 -24.06 -2.76
N MET A 217 -11.51 -24.58 -3.52
CA MET A 217 -11.09 -25.98 -3.43
C MET A 217 -10.23 -26.28 -2.20
N LEU A 218 -9.37 -25.34 -1.79
CA LEU A 218 -8.47 -25.51 -0.65
C LEU A 218 -9.19 -25.37 0.69
N GLU A 219 -10.28 -24.60 0.73
CA GLU A 219 -11.07 -24.30 1.94
C GLU A 219 -10.22 -23.89 3.16
N PRO A 220 -9.32 -22.89 3.04
CA PRO A 220 -8.45 -22.49 4.14
C PRO A 220 -9.27 -22.05 5.36
N LYS A 221 -8.72 -22.29 6.56
CA LYS A 221 -9.36 -21.96 7.84
C LYS A 221 -8.43 -21.12 8.70
N ALA A 222 -9.03 -20.35 9.60
CA ALA A 222 -8.29 -19.62 10.63
C ALA A 222 -7.39 -20.58 11.43
N GLY A 223 -6.15 -20.18 11.70
CA GLY A 223 -5.12 -21.01 12.33
C GLY A 223 -4.27 -21.84 11.38
N MET A 224 -4.58 -21.88 10.07
CA MET A 224 -3.78 -22.61 9.08
C MET A 224 -2.61 -21.77 8.57
N SER A 225 -1.55 -22.48 8.17
CA SER A 225 -0.46 -21.92 7.36
C SER A 225 -0.79 -22.04 5.87
N ILE A 226 -0.57 -20.97 5.12
CA ILE A 226 -0.75 -20.91 3.67
C ILE A 226 0.57 -20.51 3.05
N CYS A 227 1.07 -21.34 2.14
CA CYS A 227 2.37 -21.14 1.51
C CYS A 227 2.21 -20.93 0.01
N ASP A 228 2.87 -19.90 -0.52
CA ASP A 228 2.98 -19.66 -1.97
C ASP A 228 4.44 -19.38 -2.36
N TRP A 229 5.08 -20.39 -2.94
CA TRP A 229 6.51 -20.37 -3.23
C TRP A 229 6.87 -19.72 -4.57
N ALA A 230 5.88 -19.29 -5.36
CA ALA A 230 6.05 -18.54 -6.60
C ALA A 230 4.96 -17.48 -6.67
N SER A 231 4.92 -16.65 -5.63
CA SER A 231 3.74 -15.88 -5.27
C SER A 231 3.37 -14.76 -6.23
N GLY A 232 4.30 -14.33 -7.09
CA GLY A 232 4.09 -13.21 -7.97
C GLY A 232 3.61 -11.99 -7.17
N SER A 233 2.48 -11.42 -7.57
CA SER A 233 1.84 -10.27 -6.90
C SER A 233 1.07 -10.60 -5.61
N GLY A 234 1.09 -11.86 -5.15
CA GLY A 234 0.40 -12.31 -3.94
C GLY A 234 -1.11 -12.49 -4.11
N GLY A 235 -1.62 -12.51 -5.34
CA GLY A 235 -3.05 -12.59 -5.63
C GLY A 235 -3.72 -13.85 -5.10
N LEU A 236 -3.05 -15.01 -5.17
CA LEU A 236 -3.59 -16.27 -4.67
C LEU A 236 -3.76 -16.26 -3.14
N LEU A 237 -2.77 -15.75 -2.42
CA LEU A 237 -2.82 -15.57 -0.97
C LEU A 237 -3.98 -14.66 -0.56
N LEU A 238 -4.20 -13.56 -1.29
CA LEU A 238 -5.37 -12.68 -1.06
C LEU A 238 -6.70 -13.42 -1.27
N GLN A 239 -6.80 -14.32 -2.26
CA GLN A 239 -8.01 -15.13 -2.46
C GLN A 239 -8.27 -16.08 -1.29
N CYS A 240 -7.23 -16.68 -0.71
CA CYS A 240 -7.36 -17.49 0.51
C CYS A 240 -7.84 -16.66 1.70
N ILE A 241 -7.32 -15.44 1.87
CA ILE A 241 -7.77 -14.51 2.91
C ILE A 241 -9.24 -14.12 2.71
N ARG A 242 -9.62 -13.80 1.48
CA ARG A 242 -11.02 -13.50 1.10
C ARG A 242 -11.93 -14.67 1.42
N TYR A 243 -11.51 -15.90 1.13
CA TYR A 243 -12.26 -17.11 1.46
C TYR A 243 -12.51 -17.20 2.97
N VAL A 244 -11.47 -17.06 3.80
CA VAL A 244 -11.59 -17.13 5.26
C VAL A 244 -12.52 -16.02 5.80
N LYS A 245 -12.33 -14.77 5.33
CA LYS A 245 -13.17 -13.62 5.71
C LYS A 245 -14.65 -13.85 5.33
N LYS A 246 -14.91 -14.36 4.12
CA LYS A 246 -16.26 -14.67 3.61
C LYS A 246 -16.96 -15.76 4.42
N HIS A 247 -16.20 -16.72 4.96
CA HIS A 247 -16.72 -17.82 5.78
C HIS A 247 -16.68 -17.54 7.29
N GLY A 248 -16.49 -16.26 7.69
CA GLY A 248 -16.55 -15.83 9.09
C GLY A 248 -15.34 -16.18 9.94
N GLY A 249 -14.24 -16.62 9.33
CA GLY A 249 -12.98 -16.88 10.01
C GLY A 249 -12.17 -15.60 10.29
N ASP A 250 -11.36 -15.63 11.36
CA ASP A 250 -10.45 -14.54 11.68
C ASP A 250 -9.17 -14.63 10.86
N VAL A 251 -9.02 -13.75 9.86
CA VAL A 251 -7.86 -13.70 8.96
C VAL A 251 -6.55 -13.41 9.69
N ARG A 252 -6.59 -12.84 10.89
CA ARG A 252 -5.38 -12.57 11.70
C ARG A 252 -4.75 -13.85 12.25
N GLN A 253 -5.49 -14.95 12.22
CA GLN A 253 -5.01 -16.27 12.62
C GLN A 253 -4.41 -17.07 11.46
N LEU A 254 -4.35 -16.50 10.25
CA LEU A 254 -3.64 -17.13 9.14
C LEU A 254 -2.14 -16.84 9.23
N PHE A 255 -1.34 -17.88 9.01
CA PHE A 255 0.12 -17.76 8.88
C PHE A 255 0.47 -17.79 7.39
N LEU A 256 0.82 -16.64 6.84
CA LEU A 256 1.10 -16.50 5.41
C LEU A 256 2.60 -16.56 5.17
N HIS A 257 3.03 -17.50 4.34
CA HIS A 257 4.42 -17.68 3.92
C HIS A 257 4.50 -17.52 2.41
N TRP A 258 5.40 -16.69 1.91
CA TRP A 258 5.59 -16.58 0.46
C TRP A 258 6.99 -16.21 0.03
N GLN A 259 7.28 -16.60 -1.21
CA GLN A 259 8.54 -16.32 -1.87
C GLN A 259 8.31 -15.79 -3.28
N GLU A 260 9.15 -14.82 -3.67
CA GLU A 260 9.19 -14.30 -5.03
C GLU A 260 10.63 -13.95 -5.41
N SER A 261 11.05 -14.38 -6.61
CA SER A 261 12.40 -14.20 -7.12
C SER A 261 12.63 -12.79 -7.69
N ASN A 262 11.62 -12.27 -8.38
CA ASN A 262 11.67 -10.98 -9.05
C ASN A 262 11.43 -9.84 -8.03
N VAL A 263 12.47 -9.04 -7.78
CA VAL A 263 12.43 -7.94 -6.78
C VAL A 263 11.25 -6.97 -6.98
N ALA A 264 10.95 -6.59 -8.23
CA ALA A 264 9.86 -5.66 -8.50
C ALA A 264 8.50 -6.27 -8.15
N THR A 265 8.31 -7.56 -8.50
CA THR A 265 7.08 -8.30 -8.23
C THR A 265 6.93 -8.62 -6.74
N TYR A 266 8.04 -8.95 -6.07
CA TYR A 266 8.12 -9.11 -4.62
C TYR A 266 7.71 -7.83 -3.87
N ASN A 267 8.15 -6.67 -4.32
CA ASN A 267 7.72 -5.40 -3.72
C ASN A 267 6.25 -5.08 -4.01
N ILE A 268 5.75 -5.41 -5.21
CA ILE A 268 4.32 -5.30 -5.52
C ILE A 268 3.50 -6.18 -4.58
N SER A 269 3.90 -7.43 -4.31
CA SER A 269 3.14 -8.31 -3.41
C SER A 269 3.15 -7.81 -1.97
N ARG A 270 4.28 -7.29 -1.47
CA ARG A 270 4.37 -6.64 -0.15
C ARG A 270 3.44 -5.44 -0.04
N ILE A 271 3.44 -4.55 -1.04
CA ILE A 271 2.51 -3.41 -1.10
C ILE A 271 1.07 -3.92 -1.10
N ASN A 272 0.77 -4.93 -1.91
CA ASN A 272 -0.57 -5.49 -2.04
C ASN A 272 -1.10 -6.01 -0.68
N MET A 273 -0.27 -6.72 0.09
CA MET A 273 -0.62 -7.20 1.43
C MET A 273 -0.85 -6.05 2.42
N ILE A 274 0.02 -5.04 2.42
CA ILE A 274 -0.10 -3.86 3.30
C ILE A 274 -1.41 -3.11 3.01
N LEU A 275 -1.75 -2.95 1.73
CA LEU A 275 -2.97 -2.26 1.31
C LEU A 275 -4.26 -2.99 1.68
N HIS A 276 -4.21 -4.32 1.79
CA HIS A 276 -5.32 -5.15 2.26
C HIS A 276 -5.37 -5.26 3.81
N GLY A 277 -4.49 -4.56 4.52
CA GLY A 277 -4.46 -4.55 5.99
C GLY A 277 -4.04 -5.88 6.59
N ILE A 278 -3.28 -6.69 5.84
CA ILE A 278 -2.89 -8.03 6.26
C ILE A 278 -1.53 -7.95 6.97
N PRO A 279 -1.46 -8.38 8.25
CA PRO A 279 -0.18 -8.48 8.94
C PRO A 279 0.66 -9.58 8.28
N VAL A 280 1.84 -9.20 7.81
CA VAL A 280 2.78 -10.12 7.17
C VAL A 280 3.50 -10.96 8.23
N TRP A 281 3.59 -12.28 8.02
CA TRP A 281 4.32 -13.20 8.90
C TRP A 281 5.70 -13.53 8.35
N GLU A 282 5.78 -14.08 7.14
CA GLU A 282 7.06 -14.43 6.53
C GLU A 282 7.04 -14.20 5.01
N HIS A 283 7.95 -13.34 4.54
CA HIS A 283 8.13 -13.04 3.12
C HIS A 283 9.61 -13.15 2.75
N LYS A 284 9.90 -13.72 1.58
CA LYS A 284 11.28 -13.90 1.12
C LYS A 284 11.46 -13.47 -0.32
N GLN A 285 12.52 -12.72 -0.55
CA GLN A 285 13.00 -12.41 -1.90
C GLN A 285 14.10 -13.42 -2.27
N GLY A 286 13.92 -14.13 -3.38
CA GLY A 286 14.90 -15.09 -3.86
C GLY A 286 14.28 -16.18 -4.76
N ASP A 287 15.14 -16.85 -5.52
CA ASP A 287 14.77 -18.03 -6.30
C ASP A 287 14.44 -19.21 -5.38
N THR A 288 13.26 -19.80 -5.55
CA THR A 288 12.73 -20.86 -4.68
C THR A 288 13.58 -22.13 -4.66
N TYR A 289 14.28 -22.45 -5.74
CA TYR A 289 15.11 -23.65 -5.81
C TYR A 289 16.47 -23.49 -5.14
N THR A 290 17.02 -22.27 -5.14
CA THR A 290 18.41 -22.00 -4.75
C THR A 290 18.55 -21.17 -3.49
N SER A 291 17.48 -20.49 -3.08
CA SER A 291 17.47 -19.61 -1.92
C SER A 291 16.86 -20.29 -0.70
N ASP A 292 16.62 -21.60 -0.73
CA ASP A 292 15.78 -22.27 0.26
C ASP A 292 16.39 -22.21 1.68
N THR A 293 15.52 -22.01 2.66
CA THR A 293 15.85 -22.21 4.08
C THR A 293 15.04 -23.41 4.54
N ALA A 294 15.75 -24.49 4.83
CA ALA A 294 15.25 -25.59 5.64
C ALA A 294 14.72 -25.11 6.99
#